data_AF-A0A6J4BT52-F1
#
_entry.id   AF-A0A6J4BT52-F1
#
_cell.length_a   1.000
_cell.length_b   1.000
_cell.length_c   1.000
_cell.angle_alpha   90.00
_cell.angle_beta   90.00
_cell.angle_gamma   90.00
#
_symmetry.space_group_name_H-M   'P 1'
#
loop_
_entity.id
_entity.type
_entity.pdbx_description
1 polymer ?
#
loop_
_entity_poly.entity_id
_entity_poly.type
_entity_poly.pdbx_seq_one_letter_code
_entity_poly.pdbx_strand_id
1 'polypeptide(L)'
;MDTKKPTPTGPGASSRAKPITVLAITMGVAAAGILSPFVSGWESGGKQHLVPYRDIVGVWTQCDGETLGVTATSPKETPEGCAIKLDKRLAGFARQVAASAPSLRGRDEQWAAATSLS
;
A
#
# COMPACT_ATOMS: atom_id res chain seq x y z
N MET A 1 23.76 50.08 -37.20
CA MET A 1 23.63 50.13 -35.72
C MET A 1 22.15 49.94 -35.38
N ASP A 2 21.47 48.85 -35.77
CA ASP A 2 21.65 47.45 -35.37
C ASP A 2 21.60 47.25 -33.85
N THR A 3 20.42 47.44 -33.26
CA THR A 3 20.08 46.91 -31.94
C THR A 3 19.08 45.75 -32.10
N LYS A 4 19.64 44.54 -32.07
CA LYS A 4 18.96 43.25 -32.04
C LYS A 4 18.09 43.12 -30.79
N LYS A 5 16.79 42.81 -30.94
CA LYS A 5 15.98 42.20 -29.87
C LYS A 5 15.20 41.00 -30.43
N PRO A 6 15.25 39.82 -29.80
CA PRO A 6 14.75 38.57 -30.37
C PRO A 6 13.24 38.36 -30.22
N THR A 7 12.68 37.68 -31.22
CA THR A 7 11.32 37.15 -31.41
C THR A 7 10.82 36.27 -30.26
N PRO A 8 9.53 36.34 -29.87
CA PRO A 8 8.90 35.29 -29.06
C PRO A 8 8.23 34.25 -29.97
N THR A 9 8.70 33.00 -29.92
CA THR A 9 8.03 31.86 -30.55
C THR A 9 7.38 31.02 -29.45
N GLY A 10 6.04 31.01 -29.44
CA GLY A 10 5.21 30.09 -28.67
C GLY A 10 5.19 28.67 -29.27
N PRO A 11 4.53 27.71 -28.60
CA PRO A 11 5.02 26.36 -28.41
C PRO A 11 4.54 25.37 -29.48
N GLY A 12 5.42 24.45 -29.91
CA GLY A 12 5.11 23.40 -30.86
C GLY A 12 5.89 22.13 -30.55
N ALA A 13 5.16 21.05 -30.31
CA ALA A 13 5.62 19.73 -29.94
C ALA A 13 6.48 19.02 -31.00
N SER A 14 7.38 18.13 -30.57
CA SER A 14 7.73 16.84 -31.21
C SER A 14 8.95 16.26 -30.49
N SER A 15 8.75 15.31 -29.57
CA SER A 15 8.85 13.86 -29.81
C SER A 15 10.28 13.33 -29.94
N ARG A 16 10.59 12.38 -29.04
CA ARG A 16 11.47 11.20 -29.20
C ARG A 16 12.82 11.25 -28.47
N ALA A 17 12.84 10.62 -27.29
CA ALA A 17 13.82 9.58 -26.95
C ALA A 17 13.35 8.81 -25.69
N LYS A 18 12.95 7.54 -25.87
CA LYS A 18 12.98 6.53 -24.80
C LYS A 18 14.40 5.94 -24.79
N PRO A 19 14.99 5.75 -23.61
CA PRO A 19 15.08 4.40 -23.10
C PRO A 19 14.68 4.40 -21.63
N ILE A 20 13.38 4.28 -21.39
CA ILE A 20 12.86 4.09 -20.04
C ILE A 20 13.04 2.61 -19.72
N THR A 21 14.21 2.28 -19.20
CA THR A 21 14.43 1.14 -18.30
C THR A 21 13.63 1.41 -17.02
N VAL A 22 12.30 1.37 -17.12
CA VAL A 22 11.37 1.29 -15.98
C VAL A 22 10.48 0.09 -16.26
N LEU A 23 11.13 -1.07 -16.24
CA LEU A 23 10.47 -2.35 -16.16
C LEU A 23 10.81 -2.90 -14.77
N ALA A 24 10.12 -2.44 -13.71
CA ALA A 24 10.09 -3.14 -12.41
C ALA A 24 9.24 -2.50 -11.31
N ILE A 25 8.72 -1.27 -11.41
CA ILE A 25 8.07 -0.62 -10.25
C ILE A 25 6.75 0.03 -10.64
N THR A 26 5.72 -0.78 -10.92
CA THR A 26 4.33 -0.30 -10.93
C THR A 26 3.37 -1.19 -10.15
N MET A 27 3.84 -2.25 -9.49
CA MET A 27 2.99 -3.03 -8.59
C MET A 27 3.01 -2.43 -7.18
N GLY A 28 2.04 -1.56 -6.90
CA GLY A 28 1.45 -1.40 -5.56
C GLY A 28 2.26 -0.75 -4.44
N VAL A 29 3.44 -0.17 -4.67
CA VAL A 29 4.23 0.43 -3.57
C VAL A 29 3.74 1.84 -3.18
N ALA A 30 3.08 2.57 -4.08
CA ALA A 30 2.75 3.99 -3.84
C ALA A 30 1.48 4.25 -2.99
N ALA A 31 0.66 3.24 -2.72
CA ALA A 31 -0.64 3.44 -2.07
C ALA A 31 -0.64 3.24 -0.54
N ALA A 32 0.43 2.67 0.02
CA ALA A 32 0.46 2.27 1.44
C ALA A 32 0.41 3.45 2.43
N GLY A 33 1.10 4.56 2.11
CA GLY A 33 1.20 5.72 3.01
C GLY A 33 0.03 6.71 2.97
N ILE A 34 -0.87 6.61 1.98
CA ILE A 34 -2.01 7.54 1.80
C ILE A 34 -3.35 6.87 2.17
N LEU A 35 -3.44 5.54 2.11
CA LEU A 35 -4.67 4.80 2.40
C LEU A 35 -4.84 4.40 3.87
N SER A 36 -3.81 4.54 4.71
CA SER A 36 -3.86 4.18 6.14
C SER A 36 -5.03 4.83 6.92
N PRO A 37 -5.37 6.11 6.74
CA PRO A 37 -6.55 6.69 7.41
C PRO A 37 -7.88 6.21 6.81
N PHE A 38 -7.89 5.74 5.55
CA PHE A 38 -9.09 5.26 4.89
C PHE A 38 -9.42 3.81 5.32
N VAL A 39 -8.42 2.94 5.38
CA VAL A 39 -8.59 1.54 5.83
C VAL A 39 -8.89 1.47 7.32
N SER A 40 -8.21 2.25 8.17
CA SER A 40 -8.56 2.34 9.60
C SER A 40 -9.97 2.93 9.85
N GLY A 41 -10.45 3.79 8.95
CA GLY A 41 -11.82 4.28 8.94
C GLY A 41 -12.85 3.19 8.63
N TRP A 42 -12.53 2.25 7.73
CA TRP A 42 -13.42 1.16 7.31
C TRP A 42 -13.39 -0.04 8.27
N GLU A 43 -12.20 -0.51 8.67
CA GLU A 43 -12.03 -1.73 9.49
C GLU A 43 -12.41 -1.51 10.96
N SER A 44 -12.16 -0.30 11.50
CA SER A 44 -12.31 -0.01 12.94
C SER A 44 -13.16 1.21 13.25
N GLY A 45 -13.88 1.77 12.26
CA GLY A 45 -14.64 3.01 12.44
C GLY A 45 -13.77 4.18 12.89
N GLY A 46 -12.48 4.19 12.53
CA GLY A 46 -11.50 5.19 12.93
C GLY A 46 -10.93 5.01 14.35
N LYS A 47 -11.19 3.89 15.04
CA LYS A 47 -10.65 3.59 16.38
C LYS A 47 -9.81 2.33 16.38
N GLN A 48 -8.56 2.46 15.95
CA GLN A 48 -7.64 1.31 15.99
C GLN A 48 -7.43 0.79 17.42
N HIS A 49 -7.45 -0.54 17.57
CA HIS A 49 -7.21 -1.21 18.85
C HIS A 49 -5.72 -1.26 19.18
N LEU A 50 -5.16 -0.12 19.60
CA LEU A 50 -3.73 0.03 19.85
C LEU A 50 -3.22 -0.79 21.06
N VAL A 51 -4.10 -1.17 21.98
CA VAL A 51 -3.76 -1.99 23.15
C VAL A 51 -4.11 -3.46 22.85
N PRO A 52 -3.25 -4.43 23.19
CA PRO A 52 -3.57 -5.84 23.01
C PRO A 52 -4.86 -6.22 23.75
N TYR A 53 -5.72 -6.96 23.07
CA TYR A 53 -6.99 -7.45 23.58
C TYR A 53 -7.16 -8.94 23.23
N ARG A 54 -8.12 -9.60 23.87
CA ARG A 54 -8.56 -10.93 23.46
C ARG A 54 -9.74 -10.77 22.51
N ASP A 55 -9.65 -11.35 21.33
CA ASP A 55 -10.79 -11.43 20.43
C ASP A 55 -11.88 -12.39 20.95
N ILE A 56 -12.98 -12.53 20.20
CA ILE A 56 -14.12 -13.38 20.59
C ILE A 56 -13.75 -14.87 20.73
N VAL A 57 -12.72 -15.34 20.03
CA VAL A 57 -12.23 -16.73 20.11
C VAL A 57 -11.05 -16.86 21.08
N GLY A 58 -10.71 -15.80 21.81
CA GLY A 58 -9.71 -15.80 22.84
C GLY A 58 -8.27 -15.76 22.31
N VAL A 59 -8.00 -15.28 21.10
CA VAL A 59 -6.63 -15.04 20.61
C VAL A 59 -6.17 -13.64 21.01
N TRP A 60 -4.87 -13.49 21.34
CA TRP A 60 -4.31 -12.17 21.60
C TRP A 60 -4.16 -11.41 20.28
N THR A 61 -4.79 -10.26 20.23
CA THR A 61 -4.93 -9.45 19.02
C THR A 61 -4.62 -8.00 19.35
N GLN A 62 -3.98 -7.28 18.43
CA GLN A 62 -3.67 -5.87 18.53
C GLN A 62 -3.85 -5.24 17.15
N CYS A 63 -4.05 -3.93 17.08
CA CYS A 63 -4.46 -3.24 15.86
C CYS A 63 -5.77 -3.85 15.32
N ASP A 64 -6.06 -3.61 14.05
CA ASP A 64 -7.26 -4.08 13.36
C ASP A 64 -7.09 -5.55 12.94
N GLY A 65 -6.84 -6.45 13.90
CA GLY A 65 -6.77 -7.90 13.66
C GLY A 65 -5.38 -8.54 13.55
N GLU A 66 -4.29 -7.86 13.92
CA GLU A 66 -2.96 -8.48 13.95
C GLU A 66 -2.84 -9.43 15.15
N THR A 67 -2.41 -10.66 14.90
CA THR A 67 -2.35 -11.75 15.90
C THR A 67 -0.94 -12.31 16.07
N LEU A 68 -0.04 -12.15 15.10
CA LEU A 68 1.28 -12.79 15.18
C LEU A 68 2.16 -12.04 16.18
N GLY A 69 2.70 -12.78 17.13
CA GLY A 69 3.60 -12.21 18.14
C GLY A 69 2.90 -11.23 19.09
N VAL A 70 1.56 -11.15 19.06
CA VAL A 70 0.79 -10.39 20.03
C VAL A 70 0.58 -11.25 21.27
N THR A 71 0.85 -10.66 22.43
CA THR A 71 0.76 -11.30 23.74
C THR A 71 0.11 -10.36 24.74
N ALA A 72 -0.25 -10.90 25.91
CA ALA A 72 -0.76 -10.10 27.03
C ALA A 72 0.19 -8.96 27.46
N THR A 73 1.49 -9.13 27.22
CA THR A 73 2.55 -8.20 27.63
C THR A 73 3.04 -7.33 26.48
N SER A 74 2.44 -7.45 25.29
CA SER A 74 2.82 -6.59 24.17
C SER A 74 2.54 -5.12 24.52
N PRO A 75 3.47 -4.21 24.21
CA PRO A 75 3.27 -2.79 24.48
C PRO A 75 2.12 -2.24 23.63
N LYS A 76 1.53 -1.13 24.06
CA LYS A 76 0.60 -0.36 23.23
C LYS A 76 1.30 0.09 21.94
N GLU A 77 0.63 -0.09 20.81
CA GLU A 77 1.13 0.27 19.49
C GLU A 77 0.77 1.72 19.12
N THR A 78 1.39 2.25 18.06
CA THR A 78 0.95 3.52 17.44
C THR A 78 0.14 3.26 16.16
N PRO A 79 -0.68 4.22 15.70
CA PRO A 79 -1.39 4.08 14.43
C PRO A 79 -0.46 3.77 13.25
N GLU A 80 0.70 4.42 13.20
CA GLU A 80 1.72 4.21 12.17
C GLU A 80 2.35 2.81 12.29
N GLY A 81 2.58 2.35 13.52
CA GLY A 81 3.03 0.98 13.78
C GLY A 81 2.03 -0.07 13.30
N CYS A 82 0.74 0.17 13.49
CA CYS A 82 -0.34 -0.67 12.97
C CYS A 82 -0.35 -0.68 11.42
N ALA A 83 -0.16 0.47 10.77
CA ALA A 83 -0.07 0.54 9.31
C ALA A 83 1.13 -0.26 8.77
N ILE A 84 2.31 -0.15 9.41
CA ILE A 84 3.51 -0.91 9.03
C ILE A 84 3.28 -2.43 9.17
N LYS A 85 2.58 -2.85 10.23
CA LYS A 85 2.22 -4.26 10.43
C LYS A 85 1.27 -4.75 9.34
N LEU A 86 0.25 -3.97 9.00
CA LEU A 86 -0.70 -4.27 7.93
C LEU A 86 -0.01 -4.41 6.57
N ASP A 87 0.88 -3.48 6.22
CA ASP A 87 1.64 -3.53 4.96
C ASP A 87 2.48 -4.80 4.86
N LYS A 88 3.13 -5.21 5.96
CA LYS A 88 3.91 -6.46 6.00
C LYS A 88 3.02 -7.68 5.77
N ARG A 89 1.78 -7.68 6.28
CA ARG A 89 0.81 -8.76 6.06
C ARG A 89 0.35 -8.84 4.63
N LEU A 90 -0.09 -7.71 4.09
CA LEU A 90 -0.55 -7.61 2.71
C LEU A 90 0.55 -8.05 1.74
N ALA A 91 1.81 -7.67 1.97
CA ALA A 91 2.93 -8.15 1.17
C ALA A 91 3.13 -9.67 1.27
N GLY A 92 2.88 -10.26 2.45
CA GLY A 92 2.89 -11.71 2.64
C GLY A 92 1.79 -12.42 1.87
N PHE A 93 0.55 -11.96 2.02
CA PHE A 93 -0.62 -12.51 1.31
C PHE A 93 -0.50 -12.34 -0.21
N ALA A 94 -0.05 -11.17 -0.67
CA ALA A 94 0.21 -10.88 -2.08
C ALA A 94 1.13 -11.94 -2.72
N ARG A 95 2.19 -12.35 -2.01
CA ARG A 95 3.12 -13.40 -2.46
C ARG A 95 2.43 -14.76 -2.54
N GLN A 96 1.61 -15.10 -1.55
CA GLN A 96 0.86 -16.37 -1.51
C GLN A 96 -0.20 -16.44 -2.62
N VAL A 97 -0.94 -15.34 -2.85
CA VAL A 97 -1.90 -15.22 -3.96
C VAL A 97 -1.19 -15.34 -5.29
N ALA A 98 -0.05 -14.65 -5.48
CA ALA A 98 0.71 -14.73 -6.72
C ALA A 98 1.23 -16.16 -7.02
N ALA A 99 1.56 -16.93 -5.97
CA ALA A 99 1.96 -18.33 -6.11
C ALA A 99 0.77 -19.26 -6.39
N SER A 100 -0.37 -19.04 -5.73
CA SER A 100 -1.53 -19.94 -5.78
C SER A 100 -2.46 -19.68 -6.96
N ALA A 101 -2.50 -18.45 -7.47
CA ALA A 101 -3.39 -18.01 -8.53
C ALA A 101 -2.63 -17.34 -9.69
N PRO A 102 -1.81 -18.10 -10.45
CA PRO A 102 -1.01 -17.54 -11.55
C PRO A 102 -1.87 -16.93 -12.67
N SER A 103 -3.16 -17.28 -12.77
CA SER A 103 -4.12 -16.69 -13.70
C SER A 103 -4.44 -15.21 -13.43
N LEU A 104 -4.05 -14.67 -12.26
CA LEU A 104 -4.22 -13.27 -11.91
C LEU A 104 -3.05 -12.37 -12.37
N ARG A 105 -2.02 -12.93 -13.02
CA ARG A 105 -0.91 -12.12 -13.54
C ARG A 105 -1.39 -11.10 -14.58
N GLY A 106 -1.02 -9.83 -14.39
CA GLY A 106 -1.45 -8.72 -15.23
C GLY A 106 -2.91 -8.29 -15.00
N ARG A 107 -3.57 -8.78 -13.95
CA ARG A 107 -4.94 -8.47 -13.55
C ARG A 107 -4.93 -7.77 -12.18
N ASP A 108 -4.38 -6.57 -12.16
CA ASP A 108 -3.98 -5.89 -10.91
C ASP A 108 -5.15 -5.68 -9.94
N GLU A 109 -6.33 -5.29 -10.45
CA GLU A 109 -7.52 -5.10 -9.61
C GLU A 109 -8.01 -6.42 -9.00
N GLN A 110 -8.01 -7.49 -9.77
CA GLN A 110 -8.43 -8.81 -9.28
C GLN A 110 -7.39 -9.41 -8.33
N TRP A 111 -6.12 -9.09 -8.55
CA TRP A 111 -5.05 -9.50 -7.64
C TRP A 111 -5.09 -8.73 -6.32
N ALA A 112 -5.37 -7.43 -6.35
CA ALA A 112 -5.61 -6.62 -5.15
C ALA A 112 -6.80 -7.15 -4.35
N ALA A 113 -7.94 -7.39 -5.01
CA ALA A 113 -9.13 -7.96 -4.38
C ALA A 113 -8.88 -9.36 -3.79
N ALA A 114 -8.12 -10.21 -4.49
CA ALA A 114 -7.76 -11.53 -3.98
C ALA A 114 -6.82 -11.44 -2.76
N THR A 115 -5.89 -10.48 -2.78
CA THR A 115 -4.97 -10.24 -1.66
C THR A 115 -5.69 -9.72 -0.43
N SER A 116 -6.67 -8.82 -0.59
CA SER A 116 -7.46 -8.29 0.54
C SER A 116 -8.42 -9.32 1.16
N LEU A 117 -8.76 -10.39 0.41
CA LEU A 117 -9.63 -11.46 0.89
C LEU A 117 -8.87 -12.58 1.63
N SER A 118 -7.55 -12.63 1.47
CA SER A 118 -6.68 -13.68 2.01
C SER A 118 -6.30 -13.42 3.46
#